data_AF-A0A0C2YSA0-F1
#
_entry.id   AF-A0A0C2YSA0-F1
#
_cell.length_a   1.000
_cell.length_b   1.000
_cell.length_c   1.000
_cell.angle_alpha   90.00
_cell.angle_beta   90.00
_cell.angle_gamma   90.00
#
_symmetry.space_group_name_H-M   'P 1'
#
loop_
_entity.id
_entity.type
_entity.pdbx_description
1 polymer ?
#
loop_
_entity_poly.entity_id
_entity_poly.type
_entity_poly.pdbx_seq_one_letter_code
_entity_poly.pdbx_strand_id
1 'polypeptide(L)'
;MKKTTKHNNKPIPNIRQKTLKQLLSISVAILSMRGRVTMLGISRWGEHYSYKTIERFFDKKFNWLSLKWYLVKQTLSHEVILVADETTVSKSGKSTYGVDYFYSGVYNRAIRGLSLLSFALVDVKDRKSYPLFTRQMEKAKKEVQKKKNQKQKEAWANSQLFFSFDGEQKQRGGKRIYDDSVDYDKLDEKYLKETKEEKKNPHNLSSGSSQCCHYRRDKHA
;
A
#
# COMPACT_ATOMS: atom_id res chain seq x y z
N MET A 1 -37.23 42.97 -16.14
CA MET A 1 -37.75 41.70 -16.68
C MET A 1 -36.67 40.63 -16.57
N LYS A 2 -36.83 39.64 -15.67
CA LYS A 2 -35.88 38.54 -15.51
C LYS A 2 -36.03 37.57 -16.69
N LYS A 3 -35.01 37.45 -17.54
CA LYS A 3 -34.98 36.42 -18.60
C LYS A 3 -34.95 35.05 -17.93
N THR A 4 -36.05 34.33 -17.98
CA THR A 4 -36.09 32.92 -17.62
C THR A 4 -35.31 32.14 -18.66
N THR A 5 -34.11 31.70 -18.31
CA THR A 5 -33.35 30.75 -19.11
C THR A 5 -34.13 29.45 -19.16
N LYS A 6 -34.81 29.18 -20.30
CA LYS A 6 -35.37 27.87 -20.61
C LYS A 6 -34.21 26.88 -20.65
N HIS A 7 -34.08 26.05 -19.62
CA HIS A 7 -33.18 24.91 -19.64
C HIS A 7 -33.68 23.95 -20.72
N ASN A 8 -32.93 23.88 -21.81
CA ASN A 8 -33.18 22.90 -22.87
C ASN A 8 -32.95 21.50 -22.29
N ASN A 9 -34.05 20.81 -21.97
CA ASN A 9 -34.07 19.39 -21.62
C ASN A 9 -33.77 18.54 -22.84
N LYS A 10 -32.56 18.66 -23.42
CA LYS A 10 -32.08 17.64 -24.35
C LYS A 10 -31.93 16.34 -23.56
N PRO A 11 -32.42 15.20 -24.06
CA PRO A 11 -32.25 13.92 -23.38
C PRO A 11 -30.75 13.65 -23.23
N ILE A 12 -30.34 13.27 -22.01
CA ILE A 12 -28.97 12.79 -21.79
C ILE A 12 -28.77 11.62 -22.77
N PRO A 13 -27.73 11.66 -23.62
CA PRO A 13 -27.59 10.67 -24.67
C PRO A 13 -27.54 9.26 -24.06
N ASN A 14 -28.44 8.40 -24.55
CA ASN A 14 -28.42 6.95 -24.36
C ASN A 14 -28.67 6.43 -22.91
N ILE A 15 -29.54 7.07 -22.12
CA ILE A 15 -30.01 6.49 -20.86
C ILE A 15 -31.51 6.23 -20.90
N ARG A 16 -31.92 5.00 -20.55
CA ARG A 16 -33.34 4.62 -20.41
C ARG A 16 -34.02 5.47 -19.33
N GLN A 17 -35.21 5.99 -19.60
CA GLN A 17 -35.97 6.82 -18.66
C GLN A 17 -36.19 6.14 -17.29
N LYS A 18 -36.43 4.82 -17.29
CA LYS A 18 -36.55 4.02 -16.04
C LYS A 18 -35.27 4.11 -15.19
N THR A 19 -34.10 4.06 -15.81
CA THR A 19 -32.81 4.16 -15.10
C THR A 19 -32.63 5.56 -14.50
N LEU A 20 -33.08 6.61 -15.18
CA LEU A 20 -33.04 7.97 -14.64
C LEU A 20 -33.96 8.13 -13.43
N LYS A 21 -35.18 7.60 -13.49
CA LYS A 21 -36.11 7.59 -12.34
C LYS A 21 -35.52 6.83 -11.13
N GLN A 22 -34.90 5.67 -11.40
CA GLN A 22 -34.19 4.89 -10.38
C GLN A 22 -33.04 5.70 -9.75
N LEU A 23 -32.20 6.32 -10.59
CA LEU A 23 -31.08 7.13 -10.12
C LEU A 23 -31.55 8.31 -9.26
N LEU A 24 -32.62 9.01 -9.67
CA LEU A 24 -33.17 10.14 -8.92
C LEU A 24 -33.68 9.70 -7.55
N SER A 25 -34.47 8.63 -7.48
CA SER A 25 -34.96 8.08 -6.22
C SER A 25 -33.83 7.62 -5.30
N ILE A 26 -32.82 6.93 -5.85
CA ILE A 26 -31.63 6.51 -5.09
C ILE A 26 -30.86 7.73 -4.56
N SER A 27 -30.70 8.78 -5.38
CA SER A 27 -29.99 10.00 -4.98
C SER A 27 -30.70 10.71 -3.84
N VAL A 28 -32.02 10.83 -3.91
CA VAL A 28 -32.84 11.41 -2.82
C VAL A 28 -32.70 10.57 -1.55
N ALA A 29 -32.82 9.24 -1.64
CA ALA A 29 -32.65 8.36 -0.49
C ALA A 29 -31.25 8.51 0.15
N ILE A 30 -30.19 8.60 -0.66
CA ILE A 30 -28.82 8.83 -0.18
C ILE A 30 -28.69 10.16 0.55
N LEU A 31 -29.30 11.23 0.03
CA LEU A 31 -29.27 12.56 0.65
C LEU A 31 -30.11 12.65 1.93
N SER A 32 -31.19 11.89 2.02
CA SER A 32 -32.06 11.86 3.21
C SER A 32 -31.46 11.04 4.36
N MET A 33 -30.62 10.05 4.06
CA MET A 33 -30.01 9.20 5.09
C MET A 33 -28.89 9.91 5.84
N ARG A 34 -28.88 9.77 7.16
CA ARG A 34 -27.77 10.20 8.01
C ARG A 34 -26.91 9.01 8.44
N GLY A 35 -25.61 9.08 8.20
CA GLY A 35 -24.65 8.06 8.58
C GLY A 35 -24.35 7.05 7.46
N ARG A 36 -24.33 5.76 7.78
CA ARG A 36 -23.91 4.70 6.83
C ARG A 36 -24.98 4.45 5.77
N VAL A 37 -24.64 4.74 4.53
CA VAL A 37 -25.46 4.45 3.35
C VAL A 37 -25.31 2.96 3.00
N THR A 38 -26.39 2.20 3.08
CA THR A 38 -26.43 0.77 2.69
C THR A 38 -27.52 0.54 1.67
N MET A 39 -27.41 -0.49 0.81
CA MET A 39 -28.46 -0.80 -0.17
C MET A 39 -29.82 -1.09 0.49
N LEU A 40 -29.81 -1.74 1.67
CA LEU A 40 -31.01 -1.95 2.47
C LEU A 40 -31.58 -0.62 3.00
N GLY A 41 -30.71 0.29 3.46
CA GLY A 41 -31.11 1.65 3.81
C GLY A 41 -31.77 2.38 2.64
N ILE A 42 -31.14 2.37 1.46
CA ILE A 42 -31.70 2.98 0.25
C ILE A 42 -33.09 2.40 -0.06
N SER A 43 -33.30 1.08 0.08
CA SER A 43 -34.61 0.47 -0.17
C SER A 43 -35.70 0.85 0.85
N ARG A 44 -35.30 1.20 2.08
CA ARG A 44 -36.23 1.60 3.14
C ARG A 44 -36.61 3.08 3.02
N TRP A 45 -35.66 3.92 2.62
CA TRP A 45 -35.88 5.36 2.43
C TRP A 45 -36.44 5.70 1.05
N GLY A 46 -36.10 4.91 0.03
CA GLY A 46 -36.67 5.00 -1.31
C GLY A 46 -37.90 4.10 -1.39
N GLU A 47 -39.06 4.61 -0.99
CA GLU A 47 -40.36 3.92 -0.90
C GLU A 47 -40.75 3.11 -2.16
N HIS A 48 -40.14 3.40 -3.32
CA HIS A 48 -40.53 2.86 -4.62
C HIS A 48 -39.76 1.60 -5.07
N TYR A 49 -38.61 1.26 -4.47
CA TYR A 49 -37.75 0.20 -5.01
C TYR A 49 -37.29 -0.82 -3.98
N SER A 50 -37.51 -2.09 -4.29
CA SER A 50 -37.02 -3.21 -3.47
C SER A 50 -35.49 -3.30 -3.46
N TYR A 51 -34.94 -3.94 -2.41
CA TYR A 51 -33.50 -4.22 -2.29
C TYR A 51 -32.91 -4.82 -3.58
N LYS A 52 -33.56 -5.85 -4.14
CA LYS A 52 -33.11 -6.51 -5.39
C LYS A 52 -33.07 -5.58 -6.59
N THR A 53 -33.93 -4.57 -6.64
CA THR A 53 -33.92 -3.58 -7.72
C THR A 53 -32.73 -2.63 -7.59
N ILE A 54 -32.38 -2.25 -6.37
CA ILE A 54 -31.23 -1.39 -6.06
C ILE A 54 -29.91 -2.15 -6.30
N GLU A 55 -29.82 -3.40 -5.85
CA GLU A 55 -28.69 -4.29 -6.14
C GLU A 55 -28.44 -4.38 -7.66
N ARG A 56 -29.48 -4.74 -8.44
CA ARG A 56 -29.42 -4.75 -9.91
C ARG A 56 -29.11 -3.39 -10.52
N PHE A 57 -29.39 -2.27 -9.84
CA PHE A 57 -29.03 -0.95 -10.32
C PHE A 57 -27.53 -0.71 -10.19
N PHE A 58 -26.92 -1.05 -9.05
CA PHE A 58 -25.49 -0.90 -8.82
C PHE A 58 -24.63 -1.86 -9.64
N ASP A 59 -25.16 -3.04 -10.02
CA ASP A 59 -24.48 -3.98 -10.91
C ASP A 59 -24.47 -3.54 -12.38
N LYS A 60 -25.33 -2.59 -12.77
CA LYS A 60 -25.37 -2.13 -14.17
C LYS A 60 -24.10 -1.38 -14.52
N LYS A 61 -23.50 -1.75 -15.66
CA LYS A 61 -22.46 -0.95 -16.29
C LYS A 61 -23.07 0.36 -16.78
N PHE A 62 -22.62 1.46 -16.20
CA PHE A 62 -23.12 2.78 -16.50
C PHE A 62 -21.96 3.70 -16.88
N ASN A 63 -22.10 4.47 -17.95
CA ASN A 63 -21.11 5.47 -18.32
C ASN A 63 -21.27 6.72 -17.45
N TRP A 64 -20.70 6.63 -16.24
CA TRP A 64 -20.75 7.71 -15.25
C TRP A 64 -20.09 8.99 -15.72
N LEU A 65 -19.04 8.89 -16.55
CA LEU A 65 -18.33 10.06 -17.06
C LEU A 65 -19.24 10.88 -18.00
N SER A 66 -19.90 10.23 -18.96
CA SER A 66 -20.81 10.91 -19.88
C SER A 66 -21.99 11.56 -19.16
N LEU A 67 -22.58 10.87 -18.17
CA LEU A 67 -23.66 11.45 -17.37
C LEU A 67 -23.17 12.68 -16.60
N LYS A 68 -22.06 12.55 -15.87
CA LYS A 68 -21.51 13.65 -15.06
C LYS A 68 -21.11 14.83 -15.93
N TRP A 69 -20.43 14.59 -17.04
CA TRP A 69 -20.11 15.63 -18.02
C TRP A 69 -21.36 16.35 -18.51
N TYR A 70 -22.43 15.62 -18.83
CA TYR A 70 -23.67 16.22 -19.29
C TYR A 70 -24.33 17.13 -18.23
N LEU A 71 -24.28 16.74 -16.96
CA LEU A 71 -24.80 17.54 -15.85
C LEU A 71 -23.93 18.79 -15.62
N VAL A 72 -22.61 18.61 -15.67
CA VAL A 72 -21.64 19.63 -15.32
C VAL A 72 -21.53 20.66 -16.44
N LYS A 73 -21.43 20.27 -17.72
CA LYS A 73 -21.21 21.18 -18.88
C LYS A 73 -22.15 22.37 -18.98
N GLN A 74 -23.34 22.31 -18.38
CA GLN A 74 -24.30 23.41 -18.39
C GLN A 74 -23.93 24.55 -17.43
N THR A 75 -23.09 24.27 -16.44
CA THR A 75 -22.72 25.21 -15.38
C THR A 75 -21.26 25.67 -15.42
N LEU A 76 -20.42 25.12 -16.31
CA LEU A 76 -19.01 25.53 -16.39
C LEU A 76 -18.90 26.90 -17.06
N SER A 77 -17.99 27.70 -16.52
CA SER A 77 -17.44 28.87 -17.17
C SER A 77 -16.42 28.49 -18.26
N HIS A 78 -15.82 29.50 -18.89
CA HIS A 78 -14.81 29.33 -19.94
C HIS A 78 -13.44 28.86 -19.43
N GLU A 79 -13.14 29.06 -18.14
CA GLU A 79 -11.82 28.79 -17.56
C GLU A 79 -11.90 27.68 -16.52
N VAL A 80 -11.36 26.52 -16.87
CA VAL A 80 -11.52 25.30 -16.10
C VAL A 80 -10.18 24.58 -15.99
N ILE A 81 -9.90 24.07 -14.80
CA ILE A 81 -8.69 23.29 -14.49
C ILE A 81 -9.11 21.84 -14.30
N LEU A 82 -8.42 20.92 -14.97
CA LEU A 82 -8.57 19.49 -14.70
C LEU A 82 -7.61 19.10 -13.56
N VAL A 83 -8.18 18.66 -12.45
CA VAL A 83 -7.44 18.23 -11.25
C VAL A 83 -7.57 16.71 -11.11
N ALA A 84 -6.48 16.06 -10.76
CA ALA A 84 -6.44 14.65 -10.40
C ALA A 84 -5.77 14.49 -9.04
N ASP A 85 -6.39 13.72 -8.15
CA ASP A 85 -5.83 13.43 -6.84
C ASP A 85 -6.07 11.96 -6.46
N GLU A 86 -5.09 11.38 -5.77
CA GLU A 86 -5.13 9.99 -5.31
C GLU A 86 -5.44 9.94 -3.81
N THR A 87 -6.42 9.13 -3.46
CA THR A 87 -6.88 8.99 -2.07
C THR A 87 -6.92 7.52 -1.67
N THR A 88 -6.45 7.23 -0.46
CA THR A 88 -6.48 5.89 0.12
C THR A 88 -7.65 5.75 1.08
N VAL A 89 -8.50 4.75 0.87
CA VAL A 89 -9.64 4.46 1.75
C VAL A 89 -9.40 3.15 2.48
N SER A 90 -9.34 3.19 3.81
CA SER A 90 -9.18 1.99 4.63
C SER A 90 -10.35 1.02 4.38
N LYS A 91 -10.05 -0.26 4.19
CA LYS A 91 -11.08 -1.29 4.01
C LYS A 91 -10.73 -2.55 4.79
N SER A 92 -11.70 -3.02 5.56
CA SER A 92 -11.65 -4.33 6.22
C SER A 92 -12.25 -5.42 5.32
N GLY A 93 -11.75 -6.64 5.48
CA GLY A 93 -12.23 -7.82 4.75
C GLY A 93 -11.30 -8.31 3.63
N LYS A 94 -11.71 -9.40 2.99
CA LYS A 94 -10.95 -10.09 1.93
C LYS A 94 -11.70 -10.20 0.59
N SER A 95 -12.99 -9.86 0.57
CA SER A 95 -13.87 -10.05 -0.60
C SER A 95 -13.84 -8.87 -1.58
N THR A 96 -13.42 -7.68 -1.12
CA THR A 96 -13.33 -6.52 -2.00
C THR A 96 -12.12 -6.64 -2.92
N TYR A 97 -12.39 -6.55 -4.22
CA TYR A 97 -11.36 -6.62 -5.26
C TYR A 97 -10.35 -5.46 -5.15
N GLY A 98 -9.06 -5.75 -5.39
CA GLY A 98 -7.96 -4.78 -5.38
C GLY A 98 -7.63 -4.16 -4.02
N VAL A 99 -7.96 -4.83 -2.92
CA VAL A 99 -7.51 -4.44 -1.57
C VAL A 99 -6.03 -4.76 -1.40
N ASP A 100 -5.24 -3.76 -1.02
CA ASP A 100 -3.81 -3.88 -0.72
C ASP A 100 -3.39 -2.82 0.32
N TYR A 101 -2.11 -2.80 0.68
CA TYR A 101 -1.51 -1.81 1.57
C TYR A 101 -1.05 -0.57 0.81
N PHE A 102 -1.72 0.57 1.01
CA PHE A 102 -1.36 1.83 0.39
C PHE A 102 -0.90 2.83 1.45
N TYR A 103 0.08 3.68 1.13
CA TYR A 103 0.52 4.72 2.06
C TYR A 103 -0.56 5.78 2.22
N SER A 104 -0.98 6.05 3.45
CA SER A 104 -1.90 7.15 3.74
C SER A 104 -1.18 8.24 4.49
N GLY A 105 -1.14 9.44 3.90
CA GLY A 105 -0.58 10.63 4.56
C GLY A 105 -1.30 10.96 5.87
N VAL A 106 -2.61 10.73 5.95
CA VAL A 106 -3.41 10.98 7.16
C VAL A 106 -2.98 10.08 8.33
N TYR A 107 -2.65 8.82 8.05
CA TYR A 107 -2.21 7.87 9.09
C TYR A 107 -0.68 7.81 9.23
N ASN A 108 0.05 8.55 8.39
CA ASN A 108 1.51 8.50 8.27
C ASN A 108 2.10 7.08 8.19
N ARG A 109 1.36 6.15 7.56
CA ARG A 109 1.73 4.74 7.42
C ARG A 109 1.00 4.07 6.28
N ALA A 110 1.50 2.90 5.87
CA ALA A 110 0.77 2.02 4.97
C ALA A 110 -0.47 1.43 5.67
N ILE A 111 -1.65 1.70 5.12
CA ILE A 111 -2.93 1.18 5.59
C ILE A 111 -3.48 0.16 4.60
N ARG A 112 -4.19 -0.85 5.12
CA ARG A 112 -4.91 -1.81 4.28
C ARG A 112 -6.19 -1.17 3.76
N GLY A 113 -6.36 -1.13 2.45
CA GLY A 113 -7.46 -0.42 1.83
C GLY A 113 -7.48 -0.47 0.31
N LEU A 114 -8.17 0.50 -0.26
CA LEU A 114 -8.23 0.74 -1.70
C LEU A 114 -7.54 2.08 -2.00
N SER A 115 -6.86 2.15 -3.13
CA SER A 115 -6.38 3.42 -3.67
C SER A 115 -7.28 3.86 -4.83
N LEU A 116 -7.72 5.12 -4.80
CA LEU A 116 -8.67 5.69 -5.73
C LEU A 116 -8.11 6.99 -6.30
N LEU A 117 -7.92 7.01 -7.62
CA LEU A 117 -7.59 8.23 -8.37
C LEU A 117 -8.87 8.90 -8.82
N SER A 118 -9.13 10.13 -8.38
CA SER A 118 -10.31 10.90 -8.76
C SER A 118 -9.94 12.11 -9.61
N PHE A 119 -10.66 12.28 -10.72
CA PHE A 119 -10.59 13.44 -11.59
C PHE A 119 -11.76 14.37 -11.32
N ALA A 120 -11.48 15.67 -11.19
CA ALA A 120 -12.47 16.72 -11.02
C ALA A 120 -12.14 17.92 -11.91
N LEU A 121 -13.17 18.61 -12.38
CA LEU A 121 -13.01 19.91 -13.03
C LEU A 121 -13.22 21.00 -11.99
N VAL A 122 -12.27 21.93 -11.90
CA VAL A 122 -12.36 23.10 -11.04
C VAL A 122 -12.63 24.31 -11.92
N ASP A 123 -13.78 24.94 -11.72
CA ASP A 123 -14.10 26.22 -12.34
C ASP A 123 -13.37 27.33 -11.58
N VAL A 124 -12.54 28.10 -12.29
CA VAL A 124 -11.70 29.15 -11.69
C VAL A 124 -12.55 30.32 -11.22
N LYS A 125 -13.61 30.67 -11.96
CA LYS A 125 -14.45 31.84 -11.67
C LYS A 125 -15.37 31.56 -10.49
N ASP A 126 -16.07 30.43 -10.55
CA ASP A 126 -17.02 30.02 -9.52
C ASP A 126 -16.34 29.43 -8.27
N ARG A 127 -15.05 29.08 -8.36
CA ARG A 127 -14.27 28.38 -7.32
C ARG A 127 -14.96 27.10 -6.85
N LYS A 128 -15.57 26.37 -7.78
CA LYS A 128 -16.30 25.11 -7.52
C LYS A 128 -15.63 23.94 -8.22
N SER A 129 -15.56 22.81 -7.52
CA SER A 129 -15.07 21.55 -8.07
C SER A 129 -16.21 20.61 -8.43
N TYR A 130 -16.14 20.00 -9.59
CA TYR A 130 -17.10 19.04 -10.12
C TYR A 130 -16.41 17.70 -10.37
N PRO A 131 -16.66 16.65 -9.55
CA PRO A 131 -16.05 15.35 -9.74
C PRO A 131 -16.55 14.69 -11.03
N LEU A 132 -15.64 14.27 -11.91
CA LEU A 132 -15.96 13.67 -13.20
C LEU A 132 -15.91 12.15 -13.18
N PHE A 133 -14.85 11.57 -12.63
CA PHE A 133 -14.63 10.13 -12.68
C PHE A 133 -13.63 9.70 -11.61
N THR A 134 -13.81 8.50 -11.07
CA THR A 134 -12.92 7.89 -10.09
C THR A 134 -12.54 6.51 -10.58
N ARG A 135 -11.24 6.22 -10.57
CA ARG A 135 -10.67 4.93 -10.94
C ARG A 135 -10.03 4.28 -9.73
N GLN A 136 -10.26 2.99 -9.56
CA GLN A 136 -9.50 2.20 -8.61
C GLN A 136 -8.10 1.93 -9.17
N MET A 137 -7.09 2.26 -8.39
CA MET A 137 -5.68 2.00 -8.70
C MET A 137 -5.29 0.66 -8.07
N GLU A 138 -4.62 -0.17 -8.86
CA GLU A 138 -4.15 -1.49 -8.44
C GLU A 138 -2.63 -1.51 -8.49
N LYS A 139 -2.01 -2.21 -7.54
CA LYS A 139 -0.59 -2.49 -7.67
C LYS A 139 -0.37 -3.57 -8.70
N ALA A 140 0.66 -3.39 -9.53
CA ALA A 140 1.15 -4.46 -10.37
C ALA A 140 1.46 -5.68 -9.50
N LYS A 141 0.99 -6.86 -9.91
CA LYS A 141 1.32 -8.12 -9.24
C LYS A 141 2.84 -8.28 -9.33
N LYS A 142 3.54 -8.14 -8.20
CA LYS A 142 4.95 -8.51 -8.13
C LYS A 142 5.03 -9.99 -8.41
N GLU A 143 5.66 -10.37 -9.52
CA GLU A 143 5.99 -11.77 -9.75
C GLU A 143 6.80 -12.25 -8.55
N VAL A 144 6.28 -13.28 -7.87
CA VAL A 144 6.92 -13.82 -6.68
C VAL A 144 8.21 -14.51 -7.12
N GLN A 145 9.34 -13.80 -7.06
CA GLN A 145 10.66 -14.41 -7.14
C GLN A 145 10.88 -15.26 -5.88
N LYS A 146 10.41 -16.51 -5.96
CA LYS A 146 10.33 -17.47 -4.85
C LYS A 146 11.68 -18.13 -4.49
N LYS A 147 12.82 -17.53 -4.82
CA LYS A 147 14.15 -18.14 -4.62
C LYS A 147 15.18 -17.11 -4.19
N LYS A 148 15.45 -16.97 -2.88
CA LYS A 148 16.74 -16.56 -2.28
C LYS A 148 16.74 -16.39 -0.74
N ASN A 149 15.57 -16.29 -0.10
CA ASN A 149 15.52 -16.00 1.35
C ASN A 149 15.85 -17.16 2.30
N GLN A 150 15.91 -18.40 1.82
CA GLN A 150 16.22 -19.55 2.69
C GLN A 150 17.74 -19.67 2.92
N LYS A 151 18.56 -19.46 1.88
CA LYS A 151 20.04 -19.49 1.99
C LYS A 151 20.63 -18.31 2.79
N GLN A 152 20.05 -17.11 2.70
CA GLN A 152 20.55 -15.94 3.44
C GLN A 152 20.26 -15.99 4.94
N LYS A 153 19.18 -16.67 5.36
CA LYS A 153 18.84 -16.82 6.78
C LYS A 153 19.72 -17.82 7.54
N GLU A 154 20.35 -18.76 6.85
CA GLU A 154 21.30 -19.70 7.46
C GLU A 154 22.69 -19.07 7.63
N ALA A 155 23.09 -18.16 6.74
CA ALA A 155 24.40 -17.53 6.77
C ALA A 155 24.55 -16.38 7.79
N TRP A 156 23.47 -15.67 8.14
CA TRP A 156 23.55 -14.55 9.09
C TRP A 156 23.49 -14.97 10.57
N ALA A 157 23.09 -16.22 10.86
CA ALA A 157 22.80 -16.65 12.23
C ALA A 157 24.07 -16.93 13.06
N ASN A 158 25.21 -17.24 12.41
CA ASN A 158 26.49 -17.47 13.08
C ASN A 158 27.60 -16.82 12.24
N SER A 159 28.24 -15.76 12.72
CA SER A 159 29.45 -15.16 12.13
C SER A 159 30.68 -16.05 12.32
N GLN A 160 30.50 -17.36 12.22
CA GLN A 160 31.53 -18.34 12.48
C GLN A 160 32.27 -18.63 11.17
N LEU A 161 33.60 -18.59 11.23
CA LEU A 161 34.44 -18.93 10.10
C LEU A 161 34.49 -20.45 9.96
N PHE A 162 34.43 -20.92 8.71
CA PHE A 162 34.57 -22.32 8.32
C PHE A 162 35.63 -22.42 7.23
N PHE A 163 36.42 -23.50 7.23
CA PHE A 163 37.30 -23.83 6.11
C PHE A 163 36.54 -24.59 5.02
N SER A 164 37.05 -24.53 3.78
CA SER A 164 36.60 -25.40 2.70
C SER A 164 36.90 -26.86 3.06
N PHE A 165 35.97 -27.77 2.73
CA PHE A 165 36.15 -29.19 3.00
C PHE A 165 37.01 -29.85 1.91
N ASP A 166 38.23 -30.26 2.28
CA ASP A 166 39.20 -30.88 1.38
C ASP A 166 39.33 -32.42 1.54
N GLY A 167 38.46 -33.03 2.35
CA GLY A 167 38.47 -34.47 2.63
C GLY A 167 37.67 -35.34 1.65
N GLU A 168 37.70 -36.66 1.87
CA GLU A 168 36.92 -37.60 1.08
C GLU A 168 35.41 -37.40 1.27
N GLN A 169 34.68 -37.33 0.16
CA GLN A 169 33.23 -37.13 0.17
C GLN A 169 32.50 -38.44 0.50
N LYS A 170 31.41 -38.34 1.26
CA LYS A 170 30.55 -39.50 1.55
C LYS A 170 29.91 -40.04 0.27
N GLN A 171 29.86 -41.37 0.11
CA GLN A 171 29.27 -42.01 -1.07
C GLN A 171 27.76 -41.82 -1.20
N ARG A 172 27.05 -41.52 -0.11
CA ARG A 172 25.60 -41.21 -0.10
C ARG A 172 25.30 -39.99 0.77
N GLY A 173 24.35 -39.17 0.32
CA GLY A 173 23.93 -37.93 0.97
C GLY A 173 24.39 -36.67 0.24
N GLY A 174 24.11 -35.50 0.81
CA GLY A 174 24.55 -34.22 0.26
C GLY A 174 26.07 -34.05 0.35
N LYS A 175 26.68 -33.43 -0.67
CA LYS A 175 28.11 -33.11 -0.68
C LYS A 175 28.44 -32.14 0.45
N ARG A 176 29.53 -32.41 1.17
CA ARG A 176 30.05 -31.53 2.22
C ARG A 176 30.89 -30.43 1.56
N ILE A 177 30.55 -29.16 1.82
CA ILE A 177 31.25 -27.99 1.24
C ILE A 177 32.22 -27.37 2.25
N TYR A 178 31.86 -27.38 3.53
CA TYR A 178 32.63 -26.79 4.62
C TYR A 178 32.95 -27.84 5.68
N ASP A 179 34.11 -27.69 6.31
CA ASP A 179 34.49 -28.52 7.46
C ASP A 179 33.81 -28.03 8.75
N ASP A 180 34.21 -28.57 9.90
CA ASP A 180 33.78 -28.09 11.20
C ASP A 180 34.21 -26.63 11.44
N SER A 181 33.51 -25.94 12.34
CA SER A 181 33.80 -24.55 12.66
C SER A 181 35.21 -24.36 13.22
N VAL A 182 35.86 -23.25 12.84
CA VAL A 182 37.22 -22.94 13.32
C VAL A 182 37.25 -22.72 14.83
N ASP A 183 38.10 -23.47 15.53
CA ASP A 183 38.45 -23.28 16.94
C ASP A 183 39.65 -22.33 17.03
N TYR A 184 39.42 -21.09 17.47
CA TYR A 184 40.46 -20.06 17.48
C TYR A 184 41.60 -20.37 18.46
N ASP A 185 41.32 -21.11 19.53
CA ASP A 185 42.29 -21.44 20.58
C ASP A 185 43.28 -22.53 20.12
N LYS A 186 42.96 -23.25 19.04
CA LYS A 186 43.77 -24.31 18.46
C LYS A 186 44.29 -23.98 17.05
N LEU A 187 44.30 -22.70 16.69
CA LEU A 187 44.82 -22.28 15.39
C LEU A 187 46.34 -22.49 15.33
N ASP A 188 46.78 -23.01 14.18
CA ASP A 188 48.20 -23.19 13.86
C ASP A 188 48.92 -21.82 13.88
N GLU A 189 50.12 -21.79 14.46
CA GLU A 189 50.92 -20.56 14.67
C GLU A 189 51.20 -19.81 13.36
N LYS A 190 51.22 -20.51 12.22
CA LYS A 190 51.39 -19.90 10.88
C LYS A 190 50.32 -18.85 10.53
N TYR A 191 49.14 -18.93 11.17
CA TYR A 191 48.04 -17.99 10.95
C TYR A 191 47.94 -16.93 12.04
N LEU A 192 48.67 -17.08 13.15
CA LEU A 192 48.77 -16.03 14.15
C LEU A 192 49.60 -14.88 13.59
N LYS A 193 49.02 -13.69 13.57
CA LYS A 193 49.75 -12.45 13.28
C LYS A 193 49.78 -11.61 14.54
N GLU A 194 50.97 -11.29 15.01
CA GLU A 194 51.14 -10.27 16.02
C GLU A 194 50.94 -8.89 15.39
N THR A 195 49.87 -8.21 15.79
CA THR A 195 49.72 -6.79 15.53
C THR A 195 50.27 -6.00 16.70
N LYS A 196 51.34 -5.24 16.47
CA LYS A 196 51.78 -4.21 17.41
C LYS A 196 50.80 -3.05 17.30
N GLU A 197 49.88 -2.94 18.24
CA GLU A 197 49.08 -1.73 18.39
C GLU A 197 50.01 -0.61 18.88
N GLU A 198 50.40 0.30 17.98
CA GLU A 198 50.87 1.61 18.41
C GLU A 198 49.70 2.31 19.11
N LYS A 199 49.71 2.26 20.44
CA LYS A 199 48.86 3.12 21.26
C LYS A 199 49.25 4.58 20.99
N LYS A 200 48.66 5.21 19.98
CA LYS A 200 48.48 6.65 19.98
C LYS A 200 47.45 6.95 21.06
N ASN A 201 47.91 7.04 22.30
CA ASN A 201 47.08 7.52 23.40
C ASN A 201 47.08 9.06 23.36
N PRO A 202 45.94 9.71 23.10
CA PRO A 202 45.83 11.15 23.26
C PRO A 202 45.92 11.45 24.76
N HIS A 203 46.92 12.25 25.16
CA HIS A 203 47.24 12.69 26.53
C HIS A 203 48.18 11.80 27.37
N ASN A 204 49.47 11.87 26.99
CA ASN A 204 50.65 12.29 27.78
C ASN A 204 50.89 11.87 29.25
N LEU A 205 52.16 11.47 29.44
CA LEU A 205 53.03 11.45 30.62
C LEU A 205 52.91 10.33 31.68
N SER A 206 54.04 9.60 31.76
CA SER A 206 54.70 8.98 32.92
C SER A 206 53.99 7.90 33.77
N SER A 207 54.60 6.72 33.69
CA SER A 207 54.92 5.76 34.76
C SER A 207 53.80 5.05 35.52
N GLY A 208 53.75 3.74 35.31
CA GLY A 208 53.92 2.79 36.42
C GLY A 208 52.66 2.10 36.95
N SER A 209 52.31 0.96 36.37
CA SER A 209 52.16 -0.35 37.04
C SER A 209 51.17 -1.22 36.29
N SER A 210 51.65 -2.41 35.93
CA SER A 210 50.99 -3.46 35.18
C SER A 210 49.88 -4.11 35.99
N GLN A 211 48.64 -4.07 35.48
CA GLN A 211 47.58 -4.94 35.94
C GLN A 211 46.99 -5.68 34.74
N CYS A 212 47.18 -7.00 34.76
CA CYS A 212 46.74 -7.93 33.72
C CYS A 212 45.24 -8.23 33.95
N CYS A 213 44.38 -7.81 33.04
CA CYS A 213 42.94 -8.10 33.13
C CYS A 213 42.66 -9.53 32.64
N HIS A 214 42.48 -10.47 33.57
CA HIS A 214 41.84 -11.75 33.28
C HIS A 214 40.32 -11.56 33.13
N TYR A 215 39.76 -11.92 31.98
CA TYR A 215 38.30 -11.99 31.79
C TYR A 215 37.83 -13.43 32.00
N ARG A 216 37.25 -13.71 33.19
CA ARG A 216 36.61 -14.99 33.53
C ARG A 216 35.15 -14.92 33.06
N ARG A 217 34.74 -15.76 32.11
CA ARG A 217 33.32 -15.98 31.80
C ARG A 217 32.77 -17.03 32.76
N ASP A 218 31.97 -16.60 33.72
CA ASP A 218 31.21 -17.50 34.56
C ASP A 218 30.06 -18.12 33.74
N LYS A 219 30.05 -19.45 33.66
CA LYS A 219 28.94 -20.25 33.15
C LYS A 219 28.03 -20.58 34.33
N HIS A 220 26.78 -20.12 34.29
CA HIS A 220 25.74 -20.66 35.16
C HIS A 220 25.17 -21.94 34.55
N ALA A 221 25.06 -22.97 35.41
CA ALA A 221 24.26 -24.17 35.20
C ALA A 221 22.78 -23.89 35.46
#